data_AF-A0AA90NWU7-F1
#
_entry.id   AF-A0AA90NWU7-F1
#
_cell.length_a   1.000
_cell.length_b   1.000
_cell.length_c   1.000
_cell.angle_alpha   90.00
_cell.angle_beta   90.00
_cell.angle_gamma   90.00
#
_symmetry.space_group_name_H-M   'P 1'
#
loop_
_entity.id
_entity.type
_entity.pdbx_description
1 polymer ?
#
loop_
_entity_poly.entity_id
_entity_poly.type
_entity_poly.pdbx_seq_one_letter_code
_entity_poly.pdbx_strand_id
1 'polypeptide(L)' 'MAKYIRIFFLTVMVSVILIFIFGSVFIGGGDTAEDAVYTFGTIIVILLSFLISQMYYLINFIKNKL' A
#
# COMPACT_ATOMS: atom_id res chain seq x y z
N MET A 1 15.27 -10.67 -11.57
CA MET A 1 15.29 -9.39 -10.82
C MET A 1 14.36 -8.32 -11.38
N ALA A 2 14.31 -8.05 -12.69
CA ALA A 2 13.48 -6.98 -13.27
C ALA A 2 11.98 -7.02 -12.90
N LYS A 3 11.36 -8.22 -12.81
CA LYS A 3 9.95 -8.38 -12.37
C LYS A 3 9.71 -7.83 -10.96
N TYR A 4 10.63 -8.09 -10.02
CA TYR A 4 10.49 -7.66 -8.62
C TYR A 4 10.72 -6.15 -8.47
N ILE A 5 11.72 -5.61 -9.18
CA ILE A 5 11.94 -4.17 -9.28
C ILE A 5 10.67 -3.47 -9.80
N ARG A 6 10.03 -4.00 -10.84
CA ARG A 6 8.80 -3.43 -11.40
C ARG A 6 7.67 -3.41 -10.38
N ILE A 7 7.44 -4.50 -9.64
CA ILE A 7 6.40 -4.58 -8.61
C ILE A 7 6.66 -3.56 -7.50
N PHE A 8 7.92 -3.42 -7.06
CA PHE A 8 8.30 -2.44 -6.05
C PHE A 8 7.94 -1.01 -6.48
N PHE A 9 8.36 -0.58 -7.67
CA PHE A 9 8.04 0.75 -8.18
C PHE A 9 6.54 0.96 -8.39
N LEU A 10 5.80 -0.07 -8.81
CA LEU A 10 4.34 -0.02 -8.93
C LEU A 10 3.68 0.20 -7.57
N THR A 11 4.18 -0.47 -6.53
CA THR A 11 3.69 -0.32 -5.15
C THR A 11 3.95 1.09 -4.62
N VAL A 12 5.15 1.64 -4.86
CA VAL A 12 5.48 3.02 -4.49
C VAL A 12 4.56 4.00 -5.22
N MET A 13 4.35 3.84 -6.53
CA MET A 13 3.45 4.71 -7.29
C MET A 13 2.01 4.67 -6.76
N VAL A 14 1.50 3.48 -6.45
CA VAL A 14 0.17 3.30 -5.84
C VAL A 14 0.10 3.98 -4.47
N SER A 15 1.15 3.86 -3.64
CA SER A 15 1.16 4.53 -2.34
C SER A 15 1.09 6.05 -2.46
N VAL A 16 1.78 6.65 -3.44
CA VAL A 16 1.71 8.09 -3.72
C VAL A 16 0.30 8.49 -4.16
N ILE A 17 -0.33 7.72 -5.05
CA ILE A 17 -1.71 7.98 -5.49
C ILE A 17 -2.69 7.90 -4.30
N LEU A 18 -2.55 6.90 -3.43
CA LEU A 18 -3.40 6.76 -2.25
C LEU A 18 -3.25 7.94 -1.28
N ILE A 19 -2.05 8.50 -1.11
CA ILE A 19 -1.84 9.72 -0.32
C ILE A 19 -2.66 10.88 -0.87
N PHE A 20 -2.67 11.09 -2.19
CA PHE A 20 -3.46 12.18 -2.80
C PHE A 20 -4.97 11.94 -2.64
N ILE A 21 -5.44 10.72 -2.87
CA ILE A 21 -6.87 10.38 -2.74
C ILE A 21 -7.30 10.57 -1.28
N PHE A 22 -6.65 9.89 -0.34
CA PHE A 22 -7.07 9.92 1.05
C PHE A 22 -6.78 11.25 1.72
N GLY A 23 -5.67 11.90 1.39
CA GLY A 23 -5.41 13.28 1.82
C GLY A 23 -6.54 14.21 1.39
N SER A 24 -7.03 14.12 0.15
CA SER A 24 -8.16 14.95 -0.29
C SER A 24 -9.51 14.59 0.35
N VAL A 25 -9.67 13.35 0.82
CA VAL A 25 -10.91 12.85 1.44
C VAL A 25 -10.98 13.21 2.92
N PHE A 26 -9.86 13.16 3.62
CA PHE A 26 -9.81 13.36 5.07
C PHE A 26 -9.46 14.80 5.47
N ILE A 27 -8.76 15.58 4.62
CA ILE A 27 -8.44 16.97 4.94
C ILE A 27 -9.73 17.81 4.94
N GLY A 28 -10.16 18.24 6.13
CA GLY A 28 -11.36 19.06 6.30
C GLY A 28 -12.01 19.00 7.68
N GLY A 29 -11.53 18.13 8.58
CA GLY A 29 -12.12 17.89 9.90
C GLY A 29 -11.80 18.95 10.95
N GLY A 30 -10.86 19.86 10.69
CA GLY A 30 -10.47 20.95 11.60
C GLY A 30 -9.32 20.59 12.55
N ASP A 31 -9.03 19.31 12.77
CA ASP A 31 -7.83 18.82 13.47
C ASP A 31 -6.87 18.13 12.49
N THR A 32 -5.72 18.76 12.26
CA THR A 32 -4.70 18.27 11.33
C THR A 32 -4.05 16.95 11.79
N ALA A 33 -4.00 16.69 13.10
CA ALA A 33 -3.44 15.46 13.63
C ALA A 33 -4.38 14.27 13.38
N GLU A 34 -5.69 14.47 13.56
CA GLU A 34 -6.71 13.46 13.31
C GLU A 34 -6.76 13.09 11.81
N ASP A 35 -6.81 14.08 10.93
CA ASP A 35 -6.82 13.89 9.47
C ASP A 35 -5.59 13.10 8.99
N ALA A 36 -4.42 13.36 9.59
CA ALA A 36 -3.20 12.63 9.30
C ALA A 36 -3.26 11.16 9.77
N VAL A 37 -3.76 10.90 10.98
CA VAL A 37 -3.91 9.54 11.51
C VAL A 37 -4.85 8.73 10.63
N TYR A 38 -5.98 9.29 10.20
CA TYR A 38 -6.88 8.61 9.27
C TYR A 38 -6.24 8.36 7.91
N THR A 39 -5.59 9.36 7.33
CA THR A 39 -4.94 9.21 6.02
C THR A 39 -3.85 8.13 6.05
N PHE A 40 -2.88 8.25 6.95
CA PHE A 40 -1.77 7.29 7.03
C PHE A 40 -2.21 5.92 7.54
N GLY A 41 -3.12 5.87 8.51
CA GLY A 41 -3.67 4.61 9.02
C GLY A 41 -4.33 3.79 7.92
N THR A 42 -5.16 4.44 7.09
CA THR A 42 -5.84 3.78 5.97
C THR A 42 -4.85 3.25 4.94
N ILE A 43 -3.84 4.05 4.60
CA ILE A 43 -2.77 3.67 3.65
C ILE A 43 -1.97 2.48 4.17
N ILE A 44 -1.60 2.48 5.46
CA ILE A 44 -0.84 1.39 6.09
C ILE A 44 -1.63 0.07 6.00
N VAL A 45 -2.93 0.09 6.33
CA VAL A 45 -3.79 -1.11 6.24
C VAL A 45 -3.80 -1.67 4.82
N ILE A 46 -3.99 -0.81 3.81
CA ILE A 46 -4.02 -1.22 2.40
C ILE A 46 -2.68 -1.81 1.95
N LEU A 47 -1.57 -1.15 2.29
CA LEU A 47 -0.23 -1.62 1.93
C LEU A 47 0.12 -2.94 2.63
N LEU A 48 -0.27 -3.11 3.89
CA LEU A 48 -0.11 -4.38 4.62
C LEU A 48 -0.90 -5.51 3.95
N SER A 49 -2.16 -5.29 3.59
CA SER A 49 -2.95 -6.30 2.85
C SER A 49 -2.29 -6.68 1.53
N PHE A 50 -1.74 -5.70 0.80
CA PHE A 50 -1.00 -5.95 -0.43
C PHE A 50 0.26 -6.79 -0.19
N LEU A 51 1.06 -6.46 0.83
CA LEU A 51 2.25 -7.23 1.20
C LEU A 51 1.91 -8.68 1.56
N ILE A 52 0.85 -8.90 2.34
CA ILE A 52 0.37 -10.25 2.70
C ILE A 52 0.00 -11.03 1.42
N SER A 53 -0.71 -10.40 0.48
CA SER A 53 -1.06 -11.01 -0.81
C SER A 53 0.19 -11.40 -1.62
N GLN A 54 1.20 -10.53 -1.69
CA GLN A 54 2.47 -10.82 -2.37
C GLN A 54 3.22 -11.98 -1.71
N MET A 55 3.25 -12.03 -0.38
CA MET A 55 3.88 -13.12 0.38
C MET A 55 3.19 -14.46 0.07
N TYR A 56 1.86 -14.49 0.05
CA TYR A 56 1.11 -15.71 -0.29
C TYR A 56 1.36 -16.16 -1.73
N TYR A 57 1.36 -15.23 -2.69
CA TYR A 57 1.71 -15.52 -4.08
C TYR A 57 3.11 -16.12 -4.19
N LEU A 58 4.07 -15.56 -3.45
CA LEU A 58 5.46 -16.01 -3.47
C LEU A 58 5.61 -17.42 -2.88
N ILE A 59 4.94 -17.71 -1.75
CA ILE A 59 4.89 -19.05 -1.14
C ILE A 59 4.28 -20.06 -2.13
N ASN A 60 3.14 -19.74 -2.74
CA ASN A 60 2.48 -20.61 -3.71
C ASN A 60 3.36 -20.86 -4.95
N PHE A 61 4.05 -19.83 -5.44
CA PHE A 61 4.96 -19.95 -6.57
C PHE A 61 6.16 -20.86 -6.26
N ILE A 62 6.75 -20.74 -5.06
CA ILE A 62 7.83 -21.64 -4.62
C ILE A 62 7.31 -23.07 -4.53
N LYS A 63 6.16 -23.28 -3.89
CA LYS A 63 5.55 -24.60 -3.71
C LYS A 63 5.21 -25.30 -5.03
N ASN A 64 4.77 -24.57 -6.05
CA ASN A 64 4.44 -25.14 -7.36
C ASN A 64 5.66 -25.37 -8.25
N LYS A 65 6.83 -24.84 -7.88
CA LYS A 65 8.08 -25.02 -8.62
C LYS A 65 8.95 -26.16 -8.05
N LEU A 66 8.70 -26.53 -6.80
CA LEU A 66 9.33 -27.63 -6.06
C LEU A 66 8.51 -28.90 -6.26
#